data_AF-A0A4S3ZSE1-F1
#
_entry.id   AF-A0A4S3ZSE1-F1
#
_cell.length_a   1.000
_cell.length_b   1.000
_cell.length_c   1.000
_cell.angle_alpha   90.00
_cell.angle_beta   90.00
_cell.angle_gamma   90.00
#
_symmetry.space_group_name_H-M   'P 1'
#
loop_
_entity.id
_entity.type
_entity.pdbx_description
1 polymer ?
#
loop_
_entity_poly.entity_id
_entity_poly.type
_entity_poly.pdbx_seq_one_letter_code
_entity_poly.pdbx_strand_id
1 'polypeptide(L)' 'MENNKTLDTILAAIGVLTLTAIVYNGLKSLTSQTETAVISKDAVKAIQNPETANKLREAVDKYHDTGDWDQTELKSIL' A
#
# COMPACT_ATOMS: atom_id res chain seq x y z
N MET A 1 -23.89 -38.44 25.66
CA MET A 1 -22.42 -38.26 25.63
C MET A 1 -21.92 -37.73 24.28
N GLU A 2 -22.64 -37.93 23.18
CA GLU A 2 -22.27 -37.38 21.86
C GLU A 2 -22.50 -35.86 21.76
N ASN A 3 -23.62 -35.35 22.28
CA ASN A 3 -24.00 -33.94 22.13
C ASN A 3 -22.96 -32.96 22.72
N ASN A 4 -22.30 -33.37 23.80
CA ASN A 4 -21.26 -32.63 24.49
C ASN A 4 -20.02 -32.48 23.58
N LYS A 5 -19.62 -33.56 22.90
CA LYS A 5 -18.48 -33.56 21.98
C LYS A 5 -18.72 -32.68 20.75
N THR A 6 -19.97 -32.65 20.26
CA THR A 6 -20.35 -31.78 19.14
C THR A 6 -20.29 -30.30 19.54
N LEU A 7 -20.79 -29.95 20.73
CA LEU A 7 -20.72 -28.59 21.28
C LEU A 7 -19.27 -28.15 21.50
N ASP A 8 -18.42 -29.00 22.08
CA ASP A 8 -17.00 -28.70 22.30
C ASP A 8 -16.26 -28.45 20.97
N THR A 9 -16.59 -29.22 19.94
CA THR A 9 -16.00 -29.06 18.59
C THR A 9 -16.43 -27.74 17.94
N ILE A 10 -17.70 -27.36 18.10
CA ILE A 10 -18.23 -26.09 17.58
C ILE A 10 -17.59 -24.90 18.32
N LEU A 11 -17.46 -24.99 19.64
CA LEU A 11 -16.82 -23.95 20.45
C LEU A 11 -15.33 -23.79 20.08
N ALA A 12 -14.62 -24.90 19.86
CA ALA A 12 -13.25 -24.86 19.38
C ALA A 12 -13.13 -24.18 18.00
N ALA A 13 -14.03 -24.50 17.07
CA ALA A 13 -14.06 -23.86 15.74
C ALA A 13 -14.33 -22.35 15.82
N ILE A 14 -15.29 -21.94 16.65
CA ILE A 14 -15.59 -20.51 16.89
C ILE A 14 -14.39 -19.79 17.49
N GLY A 15 -13.68 -20.42 18.44
CA GLY A 15 -12.46 -19.88 19.03
C GLY A 15 -11.37 -19.61 18.00
N VAL A 16 -11.11 -20.60 17.13
CA VAL A 16 -10.11 -20.47 16.05
C VAL A 16 -10.51 -19.37 15.05
N LEU A 17 -11.78 -19.31 14.64
CA LEU A 17 -12.28 -18.28 13.74
C LEU A 17 -12.14 -16.88 14.34
N THR A 18 -12.43 -16.74 15.63
CA THR A 18 -12.33 -15.46 16.35
C THR A 18 -10.88 -14.98 16.41
N LEU A 19 -9.94 -15.87 16.77
CA LEU A 19 -8.51 -15.54 16.77
C LEU A 19 -8.01 -15.14 15.38
N THR A 20 -8.43 -15.87 14.34
CA THR A 20 -8.07 -15.57 12.96
C THR A 20 -8.61 -14.22 12.51
N ALA A 21 -9.85 -13.86 12.88
CA ALA A 21 -10.44 -12.57 12.58
C ALA A 21 -9.73 -11.41 13.27
N ILE A 22 -9.31 -11.58 14.53
CA ILE A 22 -8.52 -10.58 15.27
C ILE A 22 -7.18 -10.34 14.57
N VAL A 23 -6.46 -11.40 14.20
CA VAL A 23 -5.18 -11.31 13.48
C VAL A 23 -5.37 -10.63 12.12
N TYR A 24 -6.38 -11.03 11.36
CA TYR A 24 -6.70 -10.44 10.06
C TYR A 24 -7.01 -8.94 10.18
N ASN A 25 -7.82 -8.54 11.16
CA ASN A 25 -8.17 -7.13 11.37
C ASN A 25 -6.96 -6.30 11.84
N GLY A 26 -6.11 -6.86 12.70
CA GLY A 26 -4.85 -6.21 13.11
C GLY A 26 -3.90 -6.00 11.94
N LEU A 27 -3.68 -7.04 11.12
CA LEU A 27 -2.87 -6.94 9.90
C LEU A 27 -3.48 -5.95 8.91
N LYS A 28 -4.79 -6.01 8.68
CA LYS A 28 -5.50 -5.09 7.80
C LYS A 28 -5.34 -3.65 8.26
N SER A 29 -5.47 -3.39 9.56
CA SER A 29 -5.27 -2.05 10.14
C SER A 29 -3.83 -1.54 9.95
N LEU A 30 -2.83 -2.41 10.13
CA LEU A 30 -1.43 -2.07 9.85
C LEU A 30 -1.21 -1.74 8.36
N THR A 31 -1.79 -2.54 7.45
CA THR A 31 -1.67 -2.31 6.00
C THR A 31 -2.52 -1.15 5.48
N SER A 32 -3.63 -0.81 6.13
CA SER A 32 -4.47 0.32 5.74
C SER A 32 -3.95 1.65 6.29
N GLN A 33 -3.20 1.63 7.39
CA GLN A 33 -2.50 2.82 7.90
C GLN A 33 -1.20 3.10 7.14
N THR A 34 -0.71 2.16 6.33
CA THR A 34 0.34 2.41 5.34
C THR A 34 -0.19 3.06 4.05
N GLU A 35 -1.17 3.96 4.17
CA GLU A 35 -1.36 5.09 3.24
C GLU A 35 -0.24 6.14 3.38
N THR A 36 0.93 5.76 3.91
CA THR A 36 2.20 6.48 3.79
C THR A 36 2.83 6.36 2.40
N ALA A 37 2.04 6.06 1.37
CA ALA A 37 2.46 6.25 -0.02
C ALA A 37 2.39 7.76 -0.34
N VAL A 38 3.28 8.54 0.29
CA VAL A 38 3.54 9.95 -0.06
C VAL A 38 3.92 10.07 -1.54
N ILE A 39 4.40 8.97 -2.12
CA ILE A 39 4.76 8.82 -3.52
C ILE A 39 3.88 7.71 -4.12
N SER A 40 3.23 7.98 -5.26
CA SER A 40 2.42 6.99 -5.96
C SER A 40 3.27 5.79 -6.40
N LYS A 41 2.66 4.61 -6.57
CA LYS A 41 3.38 3.41 -7.04
C LYS A 41 4.08 3.63 -8.39
N ASP A 42 3.49 4.45 -9.25
CA ASP A 42 4.04 4.78 -10.56
C ASP A 42 5.24 5.72 -10.43
N ALA A 43 5.20 6.69 -9.51
CA ALA A 43 6.36 7.51 -9.18
C ALA A 43 7.49 6.70 -8.54
N VAL A 44 7.19 5.69 -7.70
CA VAL A 44 8.22 4.76 -7.19
C VAL A 44 8.88 3.98 -8.33
N LYS A 45 8.10 3.47 -9.30
CA LYS A 45 8.64 2.78 -10.48
C LYS A 45 9.48 3.71 -11.36
N ALA A 46 9.03 4.95 -11.53
CA ALA A 46 9.71 5.96 -12.33
C ALA A 46 11.09 6.32 -11.74
N ILE A 47 11.22 6.40 -10.42
CA ILE A 47 12.51 6.70 -9.77
C ILE A 47 13.47 5.49 -9.81
N GLN A 48 12.94 4.26 -9.92
CA GLN A 48 13.77 3.04 -10.03
C GLN A 48 14.39 2.86 -11.43
N ASN A 49 13.83 3.49 -12.47
CA ASN A 49 14.42 3.49 -13.81
C ASN A 49 15.39 4.69 -13.95
N PRO A 50 16.68 4.47 -14.21
CA PRO A 50 17.66 5.56 -14.32
C PRO A 50 17.30 6.63 -15.35
N GLU A 51 16.71 6.24 -16.48
CA GLU A 51 16.33 7.18 -17.54
C GLU A 51 15.16 8.06 -17.10
N THR A 52 14.15 7.45 -16.51
CA THR A 52 12.94 8.14 -16.02
C THR A 52 13.26 9.01 -14.81
N ALA A 53 14.17 8.57 -13.93
CA ALA A 53 14.66 9.33 -12.79
C ALA A 53 15.41 10.61 -13.22
N ASN A 54 16.23 10.53 -14.29
CA ASN A 54 16.90 11.70 -14.85
C ASN A 54 15.90 12.72 -15.42
N LYS A 55 14.89 12.25 -16.16
CA LYS A 55 13.82 13.12 -16.68
C LYS A 55 13.01 13.79 -15.56
N LEU A 56 12.70 13.05 -14.48
CA LEU A 56 12.07 13.61 -13.28
C LEU A 56 12.94 14.69 -12.64
N ARG A 57 14.26 14.49 -12.59
CA ARG A 57 15.21 15.47 -12.06
C ARG A 57 15.25 16.74 -12.91
N GLU A 58 15.29 16.61 -14.23
CA GLU A 58 15.24 17.75 -15.15
C GLU A 58 13.94 18.55 -14.99
N ALA A 59 12.80 17.88 -14.82
CA ALA A 59 11.52 18.56 -14.57
C ALA A 59 11.51 19.33 -13.23
N VAL A 60 12.16 18.79 -12.19
CA VAL A 60 12.33 19.47 -10.89
C VAL A 60 13.26 20.68 -11.02
N ASP A 61 14.37 20.53 -11.75
CA ASP A 61 15.32 21.62 -11.97
C ASP A 61 14.66 22.75 -12.78
N LYS A 62 13.89 22.41 -13.82
CA LYS A 62 13.08 23.37 -14.60
C LYS A 62 12.05 24.09 -13.72
N TYR A 63 11.38 23.39 -12.80
CA TYR A 63 10.48 24.03 -11.84
C TYR A 63 11.21 25.02 -10.91
N HIS A 64 12.42 24.70 -10.46
CA HIS A 64 13.21 25.63 -9.66
C HIS A 64 13.59 26.90 -10.43
N ASP A 65 13.79 26.79 -11.74
CA ASP A 65 14.15 27.93 -12.60
C ASP A 65 12.92 28.77 -13.01
N THR A 66 11.79 28.13 -13.31
CA THR A 66 10.59 28.82 -13.84
C THR A 66 9.55 29.15 -12.76
N GLY A 67 9.55 28.42 -11.65
CA GLY A 67 8.50 28.47 -10.63
C GLY A 67 7.22 27.71 -10.99
N ASP A 68 7.14 27.09 -12.17
CA ASP A 68 5.93 26.45 -12.69
C ASP A 68 6.17 25.01 -13.16
N TRP A 69 5.24 24.12 -12.80
CA TRP A 69 5.28 22.72 -13.21
C TRP A 69 4.71 22.52 -14.61
N ASP A 70 5.50 21.91 -15.49
CA ASP A 70 5.02 21.45 -16.80
C ASP A 70 4.26 20.12 -16.65
N GLN A 71 2.94 20.19 -16.53
CA GLN A 71 2.09 19.01 -16.39
C GLN A 71 2.15 18.06 -17.59
N THR A 72 2.47 18.57 -18.78
CA THR A 72 2.55 17.75 -20.00
C THR A 72 3.81 16.89 -19.96
N GLU A 73 4.92 17.50 -19.54
CA GLU A 73 6.19 16.83 -19.33
C GLU A 73 6.08 15.76 -18.24
N LEU A 74 5.50 16.10 -17.08
CA LEU A 74 5.32 15.14 -15.97
C LEU A 74 4.47 13.91 -16.36
N LYS A 75 3.39 14.11 -17.13
CA LYS A 75 2.54 13.00 -17.64
C LYS A 75 3.23 12.11 -18.67
N SER A 76 4.30 12.58 -19.30
CA SER A 76 5.08 11.77 -20.24
C SER A 76 6.13 10.90 -19.53
N ILE A 77 6.43 11.21 -18.27
CA ILE A 77 7.46 10.55 -17.45
C ILE A 77 6.84 9.54 -16.47
N LEU A 78 5.68 9.87 -15.89
CA LEU A 78 4.90 9.06 -14.95
C LEU A 78 3.81 8.24 -15.66
#